data_AF-A0A951BLS8-F1
#
_entry.id   AF-A0A951BLS8-F1
#
_cell.length_a   1.000
_cell.length_b   1.000
_cell.length_c   1.000
_cell.angle_alpha   90.00
_cell.angle_beta   90.00
_cell.angle_gamma   90.00
#
_symmetry.space_group_name_H-M   'P 1'
#
loop_
_entity.id
_entity.type
_entity.pdbx_description
1 polymer ?
#
loop_
_entity_poly.entity_id
_entity_poly.type
_entity_poly.pdbx_seq_one_letter_code
_entity_poly.pdbx_strand_id
1 'polypeptide(L)'
;MSVPTTTYSEESTTPVRVDTLAEDIHTGPLSRKDPVAVKLFAVVRSGEAAIHRWLMRYSITALRVSMGAVYVGFGILKYFPGLSPVQDLALATTHLLTFGLVPAVVSNSAAMALIATLECTIGLLLITGRWLRLAVSLLAVQLGGILSPIVLLTGRMFAGPHHMPTLEGQYVLKDVILLAATMVMIATSVRGGVITDSRCLSRKET
;
A
#
# COMPACT_ATOMS: atom_id res chain seq x y z
N MET A 1 -45.96 -37.77 -30.15
CA MET A 1 -45.61 -37.86 -28.71
C MET A 1 -44.99 -36.52 -28.36
N SER A 2 -45.79 -35.69 -27.71
CA SER A 2 -45.63 -34.24 -27.63
C SER A 2 -44.99 -33.87 -26.30
N VAL A 3 -43.83 -33.23 -26.31
CA VAL A 3 -43.16 -32.73 -25.10
C VAL A 3 -43.67 -31.31 -24.83
N PRO A 4 -44.14 -30.99 -23.60
CA PRO A 4 -44.77 -29.71 -23.31
C PRO A 4 -43.72 -28.59 -23.15
N THR A 5 -43.98 -27.48 -23.82
CA THR A 5 -43.30 -26.19 -23.67
C THR A 5 -43.73 -25.55 -22.35
N THR A 6 -42.81 -25.40 -21.40
CA THR A 6 -43.06 -24.61 -20.19
C THR A 6 -43.01 -23.13 -20.55
N THR A 7 -44.16 -22.50 -20.57
CA THR A 7 -44.36 -21.05 -20.61
C THR A 7 -43.87 -20.43 -19.31
N TYR A 8 -42.89 -19.52 -19.39
CA TYR A 8 -42.52 -18.63 -18.29
C TYR A 8 -43.39 -17.38 -18.40
N SER A 9 -44.27 -17.16 -17.42
CA SER A 9 -45.13 -15.98 -17.32
C SER A 9 -44.28 -14.73 -17.07
N GLU A 10 -44.43 -13.70 -17.89
CA GLU A 10 -43.97 -12.34 -17.59
C GLU A 10 -44.73 -11.81 -16.37
N GLU A 11 -44.00 -11.49 -15.31
CA GLU A 11 -44.51 -10.80 -14.14
C GLU A 11 -44.68 -9.31 -14.47
N SER A 12 -45.93 -8.91 -14.62
CA SER A 12 -46.42 -7.54 -14.77
C SER A 12 -45.92 -6.63 -13.63
N THR A 13 -44.91 -5.81 -13.89
CA THR A 13 -44.59 -4.64 -13.07
C THR A 13 -45.20 -3.40 -13.72
N THR A 14 -46.28 -2.91 -13.11
CA THR A 14 -46.92 -1.63 -13.43
C THR A 14 -45.96 -0.47 -13.15
N PRO A 15 -45.93 0.59 -13.99
CA PRO A 15 -45.10 1.75 -13.72
C PRO A 15 -45.71 2.58 -12.58
N VAL A 16 -44.98 2.71 -11.48
CA VAL A 16 -45.33 3.62 -10.38
C VAL A 16 -45.12 5.06 -10.85
N ARG A 17 -46.23 5.78 -11.03
CA ARG A 17 -46.30 7.19 -11.43
C ARG A 17 -45.78 8.07 -10.28
N VAL A 18 -44.75 8.88 -10.54
CA VAL A 18 -43.98 9.68 -9.55
C VAL A 18 -44.55 11.10 -9.38
N ASP A 19 -45.73 11.39 -9.94
CA ASP A 19 -46.23 12.78 -10.04
C ASP A 19 -47.10 13.24 -8.86
N THR A 20 -47.23 12.46 -7.78
CA THR A 20 -48.17 12.76 -6.69
C THR A 20 -47.54 13.07 -5.32
N LEU A 21 -46.25 13.40 -5.26
CA LEU A 21 -45.54 13.79 -4.03
C LEU A 21 -44.94 15.20 -4.09
N ALA A 22 -45.57 16.11 -4.83
CA ALA A 22 -45.09 17.48 -5.00
C ALA A 22 -45.75 18.53 -4.10
N GLU A 23 -46.70 18.18 -3.22
CA GLU A 23 -47.60 19.21 -2.66
C GLU A 23 -47.87 19.15 -1.16
N ASP A 24 -46.96 18.64 -0.32
CA ASP A 24 -47.13 18.72 1.15
C ASP A 24 -45.81 18.74 1.95
N ILE A 25 -44.86 19.62 1.58
CA ILE A 25 -43.75 19.96 2.48
C ILE A 25 -43.83 21.44 2.86
N HIS A 26 -44.48 21.63 4.01
CA HIS A 26 -44.49 22.80 4.87
C HIS A 26 -43.12 23.54 4.87
N THR A 27 -43.06 24.71 4.23
CA THR A 27 -41.93 25.64 4.34
C THR A 27 -41.96 26.34 5.70
N GLY A 28 -41.41 25.68 6.72
CA GLY A 28 -40.98 26.36 7.95
C GLY A 28 -39.79 27.28 7.64
N PRO A 29 -39.67 28.45 8.30
CA PRO A 29 -38.62 29.42 7.98
C PRO A 29 -37.24 28.81 8.22
N LEU A 30 -36.39 28.83 7.18
CA LEU A 30 -35.02 28.37 7.20
C LEU A 30 -34.26 28.99 8.39
N SER A 31 -33.84 28.11 9.29
CA SER A 31 -33.03 28.39 10.47
C SER A 31 -31.89 29.37 10.16
N ARG A 32 -31.94 30.52 10.83
CA ARG A 32 -30.94 31.59 10.86
C ARG A 32 -29.59 30.99 11.24
N LYS A 33 -28.74 30.65 10.26
CA LYS A 33 -27.35 30.24 10.49
C LYS A 33 -26.67 31.32 11.31
N ASP A 34 -26.38 30.99 12.55
CA ASP A 34 -25.67 31.79 13.51
C ASP A 34 -24.29 32.16 12.93
N PRO A 35 -23.94 33.46 12.88
CA PRO A 35 -22.73 33.95 12.21
C PRO A 35 -21.44 33.40 12.85
N VAL A 36 -21.55 32.93 14.11
CA VAL A 36 -20.48 32.25 14.85
C VAL A 36 -20.26 30.83 14.32
N ALA A 37 -21.31 30.02 14.13
CA ALA A 37 -21.16 28.71 13.48
C ALA A 37 -20.58 28.84 12.08
N VAL A 38 -21.01 29.82 11.28
CA VAL A 38 -20.47 30.02 9.92
C VAL A 38 -18.97 30.34 9.94
N LYS A 39 -18.52 31.21 10.87
CA LYS A 39 -17.08 31.48 11.05
C LYS A 39 -16.31 30.26 11.54
N LEU A 40 -16.87 29.50 12.49
CA LEU A 40 -16.24 28.29 13.02
C LEU A 40 -16.08 27.22 11.94
N PHE A 41 -17.14 26.94 11.17
CA PHE A 41 -17.09 26.02 10.03
C PHE A 41 -16.11 26.50 8.95
N ALA A 42 -15.99 27.81 8.72
CA ALA A 42 -15.02 28.36 7.77
C ALA A 42 -13.56 28.19 8.24
N VAL A 43 -13.28 28.36 9.55
CA VAL A 43 -11.95 28.13 10.13
C VAL A 43 -11.60 26.65 10.10
N VAL A 44 -12.54 25.76 10.48
CA VAL A 44 -12.34 24.30 10.43
C VAL A 44 -12.07 23.86 8.98
N ARG A 45 -12.89 24.29 8.01
CA ARG A 45 -12.66 23.99 6.58
C ARG A 45 -11.34 24.55 6.06
N SER A 46 -10.92 25.72 6.53
CA SER A 46 -9.64 26.31 6.13
C SER A 46 -8.47 25.48 6.66
N GLY A 47 -8.59 24.94 7.88
CA GLY A 47 -7.65 23.98 8.46
C GLY A 47 -7.59 22.68 7.67
N GLU A 48 -8.75 22.07 7.37
CA GLU A 48 -8.84 20.85 6.55
C GLU A 48 -8.20 21.04 5.17
N ALA A 49 -8.48 22.17 4.51
CA ALA A 49 -7.91 22.45 3.20
C ALA A 49 -6.38 22.67 3.25
N ALA A 50 -5.86 23.27 4.32
CA ALA A 50 -4.42 23.43 4.52
C ALA A 50 -3.72 22.09 4.78
N ILE A 51 -4.30 21.25 5.64
CA ILE A 51 -3.81 19.89 5.93
C ILE A 51 -3.84 19.05 4.67
N HIS A 52 -4.96 19.06 3.93
CA HIS A 52 -5.09 18.32 2.68
C HIS A 52 -4.02 18.73 1.65
N ARG A 53 -3.78 20.03 1.47
CA ARG A 53 -2.69 20.51 0.59
C ARG A 53 -1.31 20.07 1.04
N TRP A 54 -1.06 20.03 2.35
CA TRP A 54 0.21 19.58 2.92
C TRP A 54 0.40 18.07 2.73
N LEU A 55 -0.62 17.25 3.04
CA LEU A 55 -0.64 15.81 2.78
C LEU A 55 -0.40 15.49 1.30
N MET A 56 -1.11 16.16 0.39
CA MET A 56 -0.94 15.95 -1.06
C MET A 56 0.48 16.26 -1.55
N ARG A 57 1.18 17.21 -0.92
CA ARG A 57 2.54 17.62 -1.31
C ARG A 57 3.62 16.75 -0.71
N TYR A 58 3.48 16.33 0.55
CA TYR A 58 4.56 15.69 1.29
C TYR A 58 4.39 14.20 1.55
N SER A 59 3.18 13.63 1.42
CA SER A 59 2.93 12.21 1.73
C SER A 59 3.82 11.25 0.94
N ILE A 60 3.92 11.42 -0.39
CA ILE A 60 4.74 10.55 -1.24
C ILE A 60 6.23 10.69 -0.93
N THR A 61 6.71 11.91 -0.72
CA THR A 61 8.11 12.17 -0.36
C THR A 61 8.43 11.58 1.01
N ALA A 62 7.55 11.76 2.00
CA ALA A 62 7.71 11.20 3.34
C ALA A 62 7.71 9.67 3.32
N LEU A 63 6.78 9.05 2.56
CA LEU A 63 6.73 7.60 2.37
C LEU A 63 8.01 7.06 1.75
N ARG A 64 8.52 7.74 0.71
CA ARG A 64 9.77 7.34 0.04
C ARG A 64 10.96 7.42 0.99
N VAL A 65 11.11 8.52 1.71
CA VAL A 65 12.23 8.74 2.64
C VAL A 65 12.15 7.77 3.81
N SER A 66 10.97 7.53 4.39
CA SER A 66 10.81 6.59 5.49
C SER A 66 11.14 5.16 5.07
N MET A 67 10.64 4.70 3.93
CA MET A 67 11.01 3.39 3.38
C MET A 67 12.51 3.27 3.13
N GLY A 68 13.12 4.29 2.52
CA GLY A 68 14.55 4.28 2.26
C GLY A 68 15.38 4.23 3.55
N ALA A 69 14.98 4.98 4.59
CA ALA A 69 15.64 4.95 5.90
C ALA A 69 15.54 3.56 6.55
N VAL A 70 14.37 2.92 6.46
CA VAL A 70 14.15 1.56 6.95
C VAL A 70 15.06 0.56 6.22
N TYR A 71 15.17 0.65 4.90
CA TYR A 71 16.06 -0.20 4.10
C TYR A 71 17.55 0.00 4.44
N VAL A 72 18.00 1.25 4.61
CA VAL A 72 19.37 1.54 5.04
C VAL A 72 19.63 0.97 6.44
N GLY A 73 18.72 1.19 7.39
CA GLY A 73 18.87 0.70 8.76
C GLY A 73 18.96 -0.83 8.84
N PHE A 74 18.05 -1.54 8.16
CA PHE A 74 18.08 -3.00 8.11
C PHE A 74 19.28 -3.55 7.31
N GLY A 75 19.68 -2.88 6.23
CA GLY A 75 20.86 -3.24 5.45
C GLY A 75 22.15 -3.11 6.27
N ILE A 76 22.30 -2.02 7.04
CA ILE A 76 23.46 -1.83 7.91
C ILE A 76 23.53 -2.92 8.99
N LEU A 77 22.37 -3.29 9.56
CA LEU A 77 22.31 -4.31 10.60
C LEU A 77 22.78 -5.68 10.10
N LYS A 78 22.63 -5.99 8.81
CA LYS A 78 23.07 -7.25 8.19
C LYS A 78 24.58 -7.39 8.05
N TYR A 79 25.36 -6.32 8.19
CA TYR A 79 26.82 -6.44 8.28
C TYR A 79 27.29 -7.02 9.62
N PHE A 80 26.44 -7.00 10.65
CA PHE A 80 26.77 -7.47 11.99
C PHE A 80 26.16 -8.87 12.22
N PRO A 81 26.92 -9.96 12.03
CA PRO A 81 26.40 -11.32 12.21
C PRO A 81 26.01 -11.57 13.68
N GLY A 82 24.86 -12.22 13.90
CA GLY A 82 24.39 -12.62 15.24
C GLY A 82 23.57 -11.56 16.00
N LEU A 83 23.36 -10.36 15.44
CA LEU A 83 22.50 -9.34 16.05
C LEU A 83 21.07 -9.31 15.48
N SER A 84 20.83 -9.98 14.34
CA SER A 84 19.52 -9.94 13.69
C SER A 84 18.65 -11.13 14.10
N PRO A 85 17.48 -10.90 14.72
CA PRO A 85 16.53 -11.96 15.08
C PRO A 85 16.04 -12.79 13.88
N VAL A 86 16.18 -12.27 12.65
CA VAL A 86 15.67 -12.87 11.41
C VAL A 86 16.71 -13.70 10.65
N GLN A 87 17.98 -13.72 11.10
CA GLN A 87 19.04 -14.37 10.35
C GLN A 87 18.76 -15.86 10.11
N ASP A 88 18.29 -16.57 11.13
CA ASP A 88 17.94 -17.99 11.04
C ASP A 88 16.73 -18.23 10.12
N LEU A 89 15.74 -17.33 10.15
CA LEU A 89 14.60 -17.39 9.23
C LEU A 89 15.03 -17.18 7.77
N ALA A 90 15.91 -16.21 7.51
CA ALA A 90 16.41 -15.90 6.18
C ALA A 90 17.23 -17.06 5.58
N LEU A 91 18.08 -17.71 6.38
CA LEU A 91 18.85 -18.88 5.98
C LEU A 91 17.93 -20.06 5.63
N ALA A 92 16.94 -20.36 6.49
CA ALA A 92 15.99 -21.44 6.26
C ALA A 92 15.17 -21.22 4.98
N THR A 93 14.74 -19.99 4.73
CA THR A 93 13.98 -19.61 3.54
C THR A 93 14.80 -19.72 2.26
N THR A 94 16.04 -19.22 2.29
CA THR A 94 16.97 -19.28 1.14
C THR A 94 17.29 -20.73 0.78
N HIS A 95 17.48 -21.58 1.79
CA HIS A 95 17.71 -23.01 1.59
C HIS A 95 16.54 -23.69 0.87
N LEU A 96 15.29 -23.37 1.26
CA LEU A 96 14.09 -23.89 0.61
C LEU A 96 13.89 -23.37 -0.82
N LEU A 97 14.04 -22.05 -1.02
CA LEU A 97 13.92 -21.42 -2.34
C LEU A 97 14.95 -21.93 -3.34
N THR A 98 16.14 -22.28 -2.86
CA THR A 98 17.23 -22.75 -3.72
C THR A 98 17.28 -24.27 -3.84
N PHE A 99 16.26 -24.99 -3.33
CA PHE A 99 16.21 -26.46 -3.31
C PHE A 99 17.48 -27.10 -2.73
N GLY A 100 18.18 -26.42 -1.81
CA GLY A 100 19.47 -26.86 -1.27
C GLY A 100 20.66 -26.82 -2.24
N LEU A 101 20.52 -26.29 -3.47
CA LEU A 101 21.60 -26.22 -4.47
C LEU A 101 22.66 -25.14 -4.19
N VAL A 102 22.34 -24.11 -3.42
CA VAL A 102 23.33 -23.13 -2.96
C VAL A 102 23.82 -23.55 -1.57
N PRO A 103 25.09 -23.96 -1.42
CA PRO A 103 25.60 -24.42 -0.13
C PRO A 103 25.48 -23.30 0.91
N ALA A 104 24.80 -23.61 2.01
CA ALA A 104 24.70 -22.75 3.20
C ALA A 104 26.06 -22.39 3.83
N VAL A 105 27.17 -22.93 3.31
CA VAL A 105 28.48 -22.98 3.97
C VAL A 105 29.54 -22.10 3.28
N VAL A 106 29.43 -21.79 1.98
CA VAL A 106 30.43 -20.97 1.25
C VAL A 106 30.05 -19.46 1.27
N SER A 107 28.83 -19.12 1.67
CA SER A 107 28.18 -17.85 1.30
C SER A 107 27.61 -17.02 2.47
N ASN A 108 27.78 -17.41 3.74
CA ASN A 108 27.09 -16.71 4.84
C ASN A 108 27.53 -15.25 5.03
N SER A 109 28.80 -14.92 4.81
CA SER A 109 29.28 -13.54 4.97
C SER A 109 29.19 -12.75 3.66
N ALA A 110 29.59 -13.35 2.53
CA ALA A 110 29.62 -12.65 1.24
C ALA A 110 28.21 -12.43 0.66
N ALA A 111 27.32 -13.41 0.67
CA ALA A 111 25.94 -13.21 0.19
C ALA A 111 25.16 -12.28 1.11
N MET A 112 25.35 -12.37 2.44
CA MET A 112 24.72 -11.42 3.37
C MET A 112 25.25 -10.01 3.18
N ALA A 113 26.56 -9.83 2.94
CA ALA A 113 27.13 -8.53 2.60
C ALA A 113 26.62 -8.00 1.24
N LEU A 114 26.42 -8.86 0.25
CA LEU A 114 25.80 -8.48 -1.02
C LEU A 114 24.33 -8.05 -0.85
N ILE A 115 23.56 -8.78 -0.05
CA ILE A 115 22.18 -8.41 0.28
C ILE A 115 22.15 -7.09 1.07
N ALA A 116 23.06 -6.93 2.04
CA ALA A 116 23.20 -5.72 2.84
C ALA A 116 23.56 -4.49 1.98
N THR A 117 24.57 -4.62 1.12
CA THR A 117 24.96 -3.57 0.17
C THR A 117 23.82 -3.22 -0.77
N LEU A 118 23.09 -4.22 -1.30
CA LEU A 118 21.95 -3.99 -2.17
C LEU A 118 20.81 -3.27 -1.44
N GLU A 119 20.49 -3.64 -0.20
CA GLU A 119 19.46 -2.97 0.60
C GLU A 119 19.83 -1.53 0.94
N CYS A 120 21.08 -1.29 1.36
CA CYS A 120 21.59 0.06 1.55
C CYS A 120 21.53 0.86 0.25
N THR A 121 21.89 0.25 -0.88
CA THR A 121 21.85 0.92 -2.19
C THR A 121 20.42 1.31 -2.57
N ILE A 122 19.46 0.39 -2.45
CA ILE A 122 18.03 0.68 -2.69
C ILE A 122 17.56 1.82 -1.77
N GLY A 123 17.87 1.73 -0.48
CA GLY A 123 17.46 2.73 0.51
C GLY A 123 18.02 4.11 0.20
N LEU A 124 19.30 4.21 -0.18
CA LEU A 124 19.94 5.46 -0.60
C LEU A 124 19.34 6.01 -1.89
N LEU A 125 19.03 5.16 -2.88
CA LEU A 125 18.37 5.60 -4.12
C LEU A 125 16.95 6.13 -3.85
N LEU A 126 16.21 5.51 -2.91
CA LEU A 126 14.90 6.00 -2.47
C LEU A 126 15.02 7.36 -1.77
N ILE A 127 15.93 7.50 -0.81
CA ILE A 127 16.14 8.75 -0.05
C ILE A 127 16.54 9.88 -1.00
N THR A 128 17.54 9.64 -1.86
CA THR A 128 18.04 10.65 -2.81
C THR A 128 17.04 10.92 -3.94
N GLY A 129 16.07 10.03 -4.16
CA GLY A 129 15.11 10.10 -5.27
C GLY A 129 15.76 9.91 -6.66
N ARG A 130 17.02 9.48 -6.70
CA ARG A 130 17.79 9.32 -7.93
C ARG A 130 17.62 7.89 -8.47
N TRP A 131 17.42 7.74 -9.78
CA TRP A 131 17.09 6.45 -10.43
C TRP A 131 15.90 5.72 -9.78
N LEU A 132 14.84 6.46 -9.41
CA LEU A 132 13.71 5.91 -8.66
C LEU A 132 13.07 4.69 -9.32
N ARG A 133 12.98 4.68 -10.66
CA ARG A 133 12.46 3.52 -11.42
C ARG A 133 13.27 2.26 -11.14
N LEU A 134 14.61 2.36 -11.18
CA LEU A 134 15.51 1.25 -10.89
C LEU A 134 15.38 0.83 -9.42
N ALA A 135 15.39 1.79 -8.49
CA ALA A 135 15.27 1.53 -7.06
C ALA A 135 13.99 0.76 -6.72
N VAL A 136 12.86 1.19 -7.29
CA VAL A 136 11.55 0.58 -7.07
C VAL A 136 11.46 -0.80 -7.76
N SER A 137 12.05 -0.98 -8.94
CA SER A 137 12.13 -2.30 -9.59
C SER A 137 12.95 -3.30 -8.78
N LEU A 138 14.13 -2.89 -8.29
CA LEU A 138 14.97 -3.72 -7.42
C LEU A 138 14.26 -4.05 -6.10
N LEU A 139 13.58 -3.05 -5.51
CA LEU A 139 12.77 -3.21 -4.32
C LEU A 139 11.64 -4.23 -4.50
N ALA A 140 10.93 -4.19 -5.63
CA ALA A 140 9.86 -5.13 -5.93
C ALA A 140 10.37 -6.58 -6.03
N VAL A 141 11.54 -6.78 -6.67
CA VAL A 141 12.18 -8.11 -6.74
C VAL A 141 12.61 -8.58 -5.36
N GLN A 142 13.25 -7.70 -4.57
CA GLN A 142 13.69 -7.99 -3.20
C GLN A 142 12.51 -8.43 -2.32
N LEU A 143 11.38 -7.72 -2.39
CA LEU A 143 10.18 -8.03 -1.61
C LEU A 143 9.60 -9.40 -1.95
N GLY A 144 9.67 -9.84 -3.22
CA GLY A 144 9.29 -11.21 -3.59
C GLY A 144 10.10 -12.28 -2.85
N GLY A 145 11.40 -12.04 -2.68
CA GLY A 145 12.28 -12.92 -1.91
C GLY A 145 12.00 -12.86 -0.40
N ILE A 146 11.93 -11.67 0.19
CA ILE A 146 11.79 -11.48 1.64
C ILE A 146 10.41 -11.93 2.15
N LEU A 147 9.36 -11.87 1.32
CA LEU A 147 8.00 -12.30 1.70
C LEU A 147 7.76 -13.80 1.49
N SER A 148 8.66 -14.52 0.84
CA SER A 148 8.55 -15.97 0.65
C SER A 148 8.41 -16.81 1.94
N PRO A 149 8.98 -16.45 3.11
CA PRO A 149 8.77 -17.20 4.33
C PRO A 149 7.29 -17.25 4.72
N ILE A 150 6.45 -16.27 4.32
CA ILE A 150 5.03 -16.20 4.71
C ILE A 150 4.29 -17.47 4.28
N VAL A 151 4.68 -18.01 3.13
CA VAL A 151 4.12 -19.23 2.55
C VAL A 151 4.93 -20.46 2.96
N LEU A 152 6.26 -20.35 3.02
CA LEU A 152 7.15 -21.50 3.22
C LEU A 152 7.36 -21.88 4.70
N LEU A 153 7.34 -20.89 5.61
CA LEU A 153 7.67 -21.05 7.04
C LEU A 153 6.60 -20.41 7.95
N THR A 154 5.33 -20.43 7.54
CA THR A 154 4.20 -19.94 8.35
C THR A 154 4.21 -20.55 9.76
N GLY A 155 4.53 -21.85 9.86
CA GLY A 155 4.61 -22.57 11.12
C GLY A 155 5.66 -22.04 12.10
N ARG A 156 6.77 -21.45 11.61
CA ARG A 156 7.78 -20.81 12.49
C ARG A 156 7.39 -19.39 12.88
N MET A 157 6.67 -18.68 12.01
CA MET A 157 6.23 -17.32 12.27
C MET A 157 5.11 -17.21 13.29
N PHE A 158 4.25 -18.21 13.40
CA PHE A 158 3.13 -18.23 14.34
C PHE A 158 3.28 -19.29 15.44
N ALA A 159 4.54 -19.65 15.76
CA ALA A 159 4.86 -20.66 16.77
C ALA A 159 4.67 -20.19 18.22
N GLY A 160 4.26 -18.95 18.46
CA GLY A 160 4.06 -18.42 19.81
C GLY A 160 2.83 -19.02 20.52
N PRO A 161 2.73 -18.87 21.85
CA PRO A 161 1.53 -19.22 22.60
C PRO A 161 0.29 -18.56 21.98
N HIS A 162 -0.82 -19.29 21.85
CA HIS A 162 -2.05 -18.81 21.21
C HIS A 162 -1.88 -18.31 19.75
N HIS A 163 -0.93 -18.86 18.97
CA HIS A 163 -0.66 -18.46 17.58
C HIS A 163 -0.15 -17.01 17.46
N MET A 164 0.48 -16.47 18.51
CA MET A 164 1.10 -15.15 18.43
C MET A 164 2.29 -15.14 17.46
N PRO A 165 2.46 -14.07 16.66
CA PRO A 165 3.62 -13.92 15.81
C PRO A 165 4.91 -13.88 16.63
N THR A 166 5.88 -14.73 16.27
CA THR A 166 7.24 -14.68 16.80
C THR A 166 7.91 -13.37 16.41
N LEU A 167 9.05 -13.03 17.03
CA LEU A 167 9.81 -11.84 16.62
C LEU A 167 10.11 -11.85 15.13
N GLU A 168 10.51 -13.00 14.59
CA GLU A 168 10.72 -13.22 13.15
C GLU A 168 9.46 -12.92 12.33
N GLY A 169 8.30 -13.43 12.78
CA GLY A 169 7.00 -13.17 12.14
C GLY A 169 6.65 -11.69 12.12
N GLN A 170 6.89 -10.97 13.22
CA GLN A 170 6.68 -9.51 13.31
C GLN A 170 7.57 -8.75 12.32
N TYR A 171 8.84 -9.16 12.17
CA TYR A 171 9.73 -8.57 11.19
C TYR A 171 9.23 -8.78 9.76
N VAL A 172 8.76 -9.97 9.40
CA VAL A 172 8.22 -10.24 8.06
C VAL A 172 6.90 -9.48 7.82
N LEU A 173 6.05 -9.35 8.83
CA LEU A 173 4.81 -8.57 8.76
C LEU A 173 5.06 -7.09 8.43
N LYS A 174 6.18 -6.49 8.89
CA LYS A 174 6.55 -5.12 8.52
C LYS A 174 6.81 -4.99 7.02
N ASP A 175 7.31 -6.04 6.38
CA ASP A 175 7.68 -6.01 4.96
C ASP A 175 6.44 -6.07 4.07
N VAL A 176 5.30 -6.55 4.58
CA VAL A 176 3.98 -6.41 3.92
C VAL A 176 3.57 -4.94 3.81
N ILE A 177 3.86 -4.13 4.82
CA ILE A 177 3.62 -2.68 4.79
C ILE A 177 4.54 -2.04 3.73
N LEU A 178 5.81 -2.47 3.66
CA LEU A 178 6.74 -2.00 2.63
C LEU A 178 6.31 -2.41 1.22
N LEU A 179 5.69 -3.57 1.05
CA LEU A 179 5.08 -3.97 -0.22
C LEU A 179 3.95 -3.02 -0.63
N ALA A 180 3.02 -2.73 0.27
CA ALA A 180 1.93 -1.79 -0.01
C ALA A 180 2.47 -0.39 -0.37
N ALA A 181 3.45 0.09 0.38
CA ALA A 181 4.10 1.38 0.11
C ALA A 181 4.86 1.38 -1.23
N THR A 182 5.52 0.27 -1.58
CA THR A 182 6.17 0.08 -2.89
C THR A 182 5.16 0.12 -4.01
N MET A 183 4.00 -0.52 -3.86
CA MET A 183 2.92 -0.49 -4.84
C MET A 183 2.41 0.95 -5.08
N VAL A 184 2.27 1.74 -4.02
CA VAL A 184 1.97 3.19 -4.13
C VAL A 184 3.06 3.95 -4.86
N MET A 185 4.34 3.65 -4.58
CA MET A 185 5.47 4.26 -5.28
C MET A 185 5.53 3.88 -6.76
N ILE A 186 5.23 2.63 -7.12
CA ILE A 186 5.14 2.19 -8.52
C ILE A 186 4.02 2.98 -9.21
N ALA A 187 2.82 3.02 -8.62
CA ALA A 187 1.68 3.71 -9.21
C ALA A 187 1.94 5.22 -9.44
N THR A 188 2.63 5.87 -8.51
CA THR A 188 2.95 7.31 -8.58
C THR A 188 4.17 7.62 -9.46
N SER A 189 5.18 6.75 -9.50
CA SER A 189 6.38 6.94 -10.33
C SER A 189 6.16 6.58 -11.80
N VAL A 190 5.29 5.61 -12.11
CA VAL A 190 4.95 5.22 -13.49
C VAL A 190 4.05 6.26 -14.16
N ARG A 191 3.22 6.99 -13.39
CA ARG A 191 2.25 7.96 -13.92
C ARG A 191 2.76 9.38 -14.13
N GLY A 192 4.03 9.67 -13.88
CA GLY A 192 4.68 10.93 -14.27
C GLY A 192 3.78 12.17 -14.17
N GLY A 193 3.31 12.52 -12.97
CA GLY A 193 2.80 13.87 -12.68
C GLY A 193 1.69 14.43 -13.55
N VAL A 194 0.74 13.63 -14.05
CA VAL A 194 -0.45 14.19 -14.73
C VAL A 194 -1.72 13.73 -14.03
N ILE A 195 -2.14 14.53 -13.04
CA ILE A 195 -3.57 14.66 -12.73
C ILE A 195 -4.08 15.69 -13.74
N THR A 196 -4.49 15.23 -14.93
CA THR A 196 -5.18 16.12 -15.89
C THR A 196 -6.48 16.54 -15.22
N ASP A 197 -6.59 17.83 -14.92
CA ASP A 197 -7.85 18.46 -14.59
C ASP A 197 -8.76 18.41 -15.84
N SER A 198 -9.75 17.53 -15.82
CA SER A 198 -10.74 17.38 -16.90
C SER A 198 -11.61 18.64 -17.08
N ARG A 199 -11.46 19.69 -16.26
CA ARG A 199 -12.25 20.93 -16.38
C ARG A 199 -11.68 21.97 -17.34
N CYS A 200 -10.57 21.70 -18.05
CA CYS A 200 -10.07 22.63 -19.07
C CYS A 200 -10.58 22.34 -20.49
N LEU A 201 -11.22 21.18 -20.75
CA LEU A 201 -11.68 20.81 -22.09
C LEU A 201 -13.13 21.23 -22.41
N SER A 202 -13.90 21.70 -21.43
CA SER A 202 -15.30 22.15 -21.66
C SER A 202 -15.41 23.65 -22.04
N ARG A 203 -14.30 24.37 -22.21
CA ARG A 203 -14.27 25.78 -22.64
C ARG A 203 -13.60 25.92 -24.02
N LYS A 204 -13.89 25.00 -24.94
CA LYS A 204 -13.50 25.15 -26.34
C LYS A 204 -14.49 24.58 -27.34
N GLU A 205 -15.67 24.21 -26.88
CA GLU A 205 -16.79 23.79 -27.73
C GLU A 205 -17.90 24.83 -27.53
N THR A 206 -17.63 26.02 -28.05
CA THR A 206 -18.63 26.97 -28.54
C THR A 206 -18.98 26.62 -29.96
#